data_AF-A0AAV6AZN7-F1
#
_entry.id   AF-A0AAV6AZN7-F1
#
_cell.length_a   1.000
_cell.length_b   1.000
_cell.length_c   1.000
_cell.angle_alpha   90.00
_cell.angle_beta   90.00
_cell.angle_gamma   90.00
#
_symmetry.space_group_name_H-M   'P 1'
#
loop_
_entity.id
_entity.type
_entity.pdbx_description
1 polymer ?
#
loop_
_entity_poly.entity_id
_entity_poly.type
_entity_poly.pdbx_seq_one_letter_code
_entity_poly.pdbx_strand_id
1 'polypeptide(L)'
;MWRSLLSLLCGLPVICSAQLTGEFQFHFTNNLPLWDFTGSYADNNATIQSEAVLAHAPGGSVTGSGSVHYQDAFTRFDATQTSKGRVTGSSRTRITVNVAGSGQFSGMALGRAISGPFDGTIALTLDPTNRTVSGRESATLCVRGVGCRTVATNVNFELPAEMDGTWSLTLNITTSRNAVRGT
;
A
#
# COMPACT_ATOMS: atom_id res chain seq x y z
N MET A 1 -73.75 27.89 -17.60
CA MET A 1 -73.12 28.12 -16.28
C MET A 1 -72.70 26.78 -15.70
N TRP A 2 -71.51 26.27 -16.03
CA TRP A 2 -70.23 26.53 -15.34
C TRP A 2 -70.20 25.93 -13.92
N ARG A 3 -70.18 24.59 -13.77
CA ARG A 3 -69.98 23.98 -12.43
C ARG A 3 -69.19 22.66 -12.34
N SER A 4 -68.61 22.12 -13.42
CA SER A 4 -68.00 20.77 -13.33
C SER A 4 -66.50 20.68 -13.66
N LEU A 5 -65.76 21.79 -13.70
CA LEU A 5 -64.36 21.79 -14.16
C LEU A 5 -63.29 22.04 -13.08
N LEU A 6 -63.66 22.20 -11.80
CA LEU A 6 -62.72 22.58 -10.74
C LEU A 6 -62.21 21.45 -9.83
N SER A 7 -62.73 20.23 -9.92
CA SER A 7 -62.32 19.12 -9.03
C SER A 7 -61.13 18.29 -9.54
N LEU A 8 -60.67 18.49 -10.78
CA LEU A 8 -59.57 17.70 -11.35
C LEU A 8 -58.16 18.28 -11.09
N LEU A 9 -58.05 19.47 -10.49
CA LEU A 9 -56.77 20.16 -10.26
C LEU A 9 -56.16 19.92 -8.87
N CYS A 10 -56.86 19.25 -7.95
CA CYS A 10 -56.35 18.97 -6.59
C CYS A 10 -55.81 17.54 -6.40
N GLY A 11 -55.74 16.73 -7.45
CA GLY A 11 -55.30 15.34 -7.38
C GLY A 11 -53.93 15.07 -8.00
N LEU A 12 -53.15 16.10 -8.33
CA LEU A 12 -51.77 15.88 -8.79
C LEU A 12 -50.96 15.35 -7.60
N PRO A 13 -50.44 14.12 -7.64
CA PRO A 13 -49.43 13.72 -6.68
C PRO A 13 -48.29 14.72 -6.83
N VAL A 14 -47.99 15.45 -5.77
CA VAL A 14 -46.68 16.10 -5.65
C VAL A 14 -45.69 14.96 -5.86
N ILE A 15 -45.05 14.94 -7.03
CA ILE A 15 -43.94 14.04 -7.29
C ILE A 15 -42.83 14.55 -6.37
N CYS A 16 -42.88 14.08 -5.12
CA CYS A 16 -41.82 14.29 -4.17
C CYS A 16 -40.67 13.45 -4.72
N SER A 17 -39.81 14.07 -5.54
CA SER A 17 -38.56 13.42 -5.93
C SER A 17 -37.78 13.24 -4.64
N ALA A 18 -37.65 12.01 -4.16
CA ALA A 18 -36.74 11.68 -3.08
C ALA A 18 -35.33 12.10 -3.54
N GLN A 19 -34.87 13.24 -3.05
CA GLN A 19 -33.49 13.68 -3.26
C GLN A 19 -32.62 12.86 -2.34
N LEU A 20 -31.85 11.94 -2.93
CA LEU A 20 -30.75 11.28 -2.24
C LEU A 20 -29.58 12.27 -2.28
N THR A 21 -29.52 13.15 -1.29
CA THR A 21 -28.41 14.09 -1.07
C THR A 21 -27.89 13.92 0.33
N GLY A 22 -26.58 13.80 0.48
CA GLY A 22 -25.95 13.64 1.77
C GLY A 22 -24.66 12.84 1.69
N GLU A 23 -23.97 12.79 2.83
CA GLU A 23 -22.84 11.89 3.05
C GLU A 23 -23.39 10.52 3.48
N PHE A 24 -22.99 9.48 2.76
CA PHE A 24 -23.36 8.11 3.07
C PHE A 24 -22.09 7.33 3.39
N GLN A 25 -21.97 6.87 4.63
CA GLN A 25 -20.86 6.02 5.03
C GLN A 25 -21.30 4.56 5.01
N PHE A 26 -20.65 3.78 4.15
CA PHE A 26 -20.83 2.34 4.07
C PHE A 26 -19.65 1.67 4.79
N HIS A 27 -19.89 1.20 6.00
CA HIS A 27 -18.93 0.31 6.66
C HIS A 27 -19.09 -1.08 6.06
N PHE A 28 -18.00 -1.61 5.49
CA PHE A 28 -18.00 -3.00 5.07
C PHE A 28 -17.91 -3.87 6.32
N THR A 29 -19.06 -4.34 6.81
CA THR A 29 -19.14 -5.30 7.93
C THR A 29 -18.77 -6.72 7.51
N ASN A 30 -18.28 -6.91 6.27
CA ASN A 30 -17.89 -8.22 5.78
C ASN A 30 -16.67 -8.72 6.55
N ASN A 31 -16.70 -10.00 6.93
CA ASN A 31 -15.62 -10.74 7.61
C ASN A 31 -14.31 -10.87 6.78
N LEU A 32 -14.08 -10.00 5.81
CA LEU A 32 -12.98 -10.08 4.86
C LEU A 32 -12.10 -8.83 5.02
N PRO A 33 -11.08 -8.86 5.89
CA PRO A 33 -10.18 -7.73 6.00
C PRO A 33 -9.47 -7.52 4.67
N LEU A 34 -9.58 -6.31 4.13
CA LEU A 34 -8.83 -5.89 2.95
C LEU A 34 -7.53 -5.26 3.44
N TRP A 35 -6.41 -5.56 2.79
CA TRP A 35 -5.11 -5.06 3.20
C TRP A 35 -4.51 -4.26 2.06
N ASP A 36 -4.16 -3.01 2.35
CA ASP A 36 -3.49 -2.12 1.41
C ASP A 36 -2.10 -1.79 1.91
N PHE A 37 -1.06 -2.34 1.27
CA PHE A 37 0.32 -2.11 1.64
C PHE A 37 0.92 -0.83 1.03
N THR A 38 0.11 0.02 0.42
CA THR A 38 0.54 1.34 -0.07
C THR A 38 1.02 2.20 1.09
N GLY A 39 2.17 2.86 0.92
CA GLY A 39 2.69 3.75 1.94
C GLY A 39 4.20 3.93 1.90
N SER A 40 4.69 4.70 2.86
CA SER A 40 6.13 4.88 3.11
C SER A 40 6.53 4.07 4.33
N TYR A 41 7.60 3.29 4.19
CA TYR A 41 8.18 2.45 5.22
C TYR A 41 9.61 2.93 5.44
N ALA A 42 10.00 3.08 6.70
CA ALA A 42 11.35 3.45 7.05
C ALA A 42 11.86 2.57 8.18
N ASP A 43 13.11 2.13 8.06
CA ASP A 43 13.88 1.56 9.17
C ASP A 43 15.10 2.45 9.40
N ASN A 44 15.17 3.02 10.60
CA ASN A 44 16.19 3.98 11.00
C ASN A 44 16.88 3.45 12.25
N ASN A 45 17.99 2.76 12.05
CA ASN A 45 18.89 2.37 13.11
C ASN A 45 20.24 3.12 12.99
N ALA A 46 21.14 2.91 13.95
CA ALA A 46 22.40 3.65 14.01
C ALA A 46 23.34 3.39 12.80
N THR A 47 23.17 2.25 12.12
CA THR A 47 24.06 1.78 11.06
C THR A 47 23.41 1.82 9.68
N ILE A 48 22.08 1.71 9.64
CA ILE A 48 21.27 1.60 8.43
C ILE A 48 20.08 2.54 8.56
N GLN A 49 19.94 3.38 7.55
CA GLN A 49 18.73 4.14 7.29
C GLN A 49 18.18 3.66 5.96
N SER A 50 16.94 3.20 5.95
CA SER A 50 16.28 2.74 4.74
C SER A 50 14.91 3.36 4.63
N GLU A 51 14.55 3.75 3.41
CA GLU A 51 13.25 4.29 3.08
C GLU A 51 12.72 3.57 1.84
N ALA A 52 11.45 3.19 1.88
CA ALA A 52 10.76 2.57 0.76
C ALA A 52 9.37 3.16 0.60
N VAL A 53 9.01 3.50 -0.63
CA VAL A 53 7.65 3.93 -0.99
C VAL A 53 7.05 2.84 -1.87
N LEU A 54 5.94 2.26 -1.41
CA LEU A 54 5.22 1.21 -2.10
C LEU A 54 3.85 1.71 -2.57
N ALA A 55 3.46 1.28 -3.77
CA ALA A 55 2.13 1.40 -4.33
C ALA A 55 1.57 0.00 -4.57
N HIS A 56 0.39 -0.27 -4.00
CA HIS A 56 -0.31 -1.54 -4.10
C HIS A 56 -1.56 -1.37 -4.97
N ALA A 57 -1.57 -2.06 -6.11
CA ALA A 57 -2.62 -1.95 -7.11
C ALA A 57 -3.72 -3.01 -6.90
N PRO A 58 -4.95 -2.75 -7.40
CA PRO A 58 -6.00 -3.75 -7.46
C PRO A 58 -5.52 -5.03 -8.17
N GLY A 59 -5.73 -6.19 -7.55
CA GLY A 59 -5.22 -7.48 -8.05
C GLY A 59 -3.91 -7.95 -7.39
N GLY A 60 -3.40 -7.19 -6.43
CA GLY A 60 -2.29 -7.59 -5.56
C GLY A 60 -0.92 -7.17 -6.08
N SER A 61 -0.81 -6.47 -7.21
CA SER A 61 0.51 -6.04 -7.72
C SER A 61 1.11 -4.97 -6.83
N VAL A 62 2.39 -5.09 -6.52
CA VAL A 62 3.15 -4.09 -5.74
C VAL A 62 4.26 -3.52 -6.61
N THR A 63 4.41 -2.21 -6.59
CA THR A 63 5.54 -1.49 -7.18
C THR A 63 6.08 -0.49 -6.19
N GLY A 64 7.36 -0.15 -6.28
CA GLY A 64 7.92 0.85 -5.38
C GLY A 64 9.33 1.28 -5.75
N SER A 65 9.84 2.20 -4.95
CA SER A 65 11.22 2.64 -4.97
C SER A 65 11.73 2.79 -3.55
N GLY A 66 13.04 2.77 -3.37
CA GLY A 66 13.63 2.99 -2.07
C GLY A 66 15.09 3.41 -2.12
N SER A 67 15.58 3.85 -0.99
CA SER A 67 16.96 4.22 -0.74
C SER A 67 17.46 3.54 0.53
N VAL A 68 18.74 3.26 0.55
CA VAL A 68 19.44 2.76 1.74
C VAL A 68 20.72 3.56 1.91
N HIS A 69 20.92 4.07 3.12
CA HIS A 69 22.17 4.63 3.58
C HIS A 69 22.73 3.69 4.65
N TYR A 70 23.90 3.11 4.38
CA TYR A 70 24.64 2.30 5.33
C TYR A 70 25.87 3.06 5.78
N GLN A 71 26.13 3.09 7.09
CA GLN A 71 27.34 3.66 7.65
C GLN A 71 27.77 2.94 8.93
N ASP A 72 28.97 2.35 8.91
CA ASP A 72 29.70 1.88 10.09
C ASP A 72 31.13 2.46 10.14
N ALA A 73 31.98 1.94 11.01
CA ALA A 73 33.36 2.41 11.20
C ALA A 73 34.27 2.22 9.97
N PHE A 74 33.93 1.29 9.07
CA PHE A 74 34.78 0.86 7.96
C PHE A 74 34.11 1.00 6.59
N THR A 75 32.79 1.08 6.55
CA THR A 75 31.99 0.99 5.34
C THR A 75 30.90 2.05 5.37
N ARG A 76 30.80 2.78 4.27
CA ARG A 76 29.69 3.70 4.00
C ARG A 76 29.25 3.52 2.56
N PHE A 77 27.96 3.33 2.32
CA PHE A 77 27.43 3.35 0.97
C PHE A 77 26.00 3.86 0.93
N ASP A 78 25.65 4.40 -0.23
CA ASP A 78 24.31 4.78 -0.59
C ASP A 78 23.82 3.85 -1.70
N ALA A 79 22.57 3.44 -1.63
CA ALA A 79 21.92 2.58 -2.60
C ALA A 79 20.53 3.11 -2.94
N THR A 80 20.13 2.91 -4.19
CA THR A 80 18.76 3.20 -4.66
C THR A 80 18.21 2.00 -5.40
N GLN A 81 16.95 1.66 -5.16
CA GLN A 81 16.28 0.52 -5.78
C GLN A 81 14.93 0.88 -6.39
N THR A 82 14.53 0.04 -7.34
CA THR A 82 13.14 -0.12 -7.76
C THR A 82 12.66 -1.50 -7.37
N SER A 83 11.40 -1.59 -6.95
CA SER A 83 10.82 -2.78 -6.36
C SER A 83 9.56 -3.19 -7.12
N LYS A 84 9.38 -4.49 -7.33
CA LYS A 84 8.18 -5.07 -7.92
C LYS A 84 7.82 -6.35 -7.19
N GLY A 85 6.53 -6.60 -7.02
CA GLY A 85 6.10 -7.73 -6.23
C GLY A 85 4.61 -8.00 -6.32
N ARG A 86 4.16 -8.84 -5.41
CA ARG A 86 2.76 -9.22 -5.30
C ARG A 86 2.38 -9.52 -3.86
N VAL A 87 1.21 -9.02 -3.47
CA VAL A 87 0.42 -9.49 -2.35
C VAL A 87 -0.51 -10.59 -2.84
N THR A 88 -0.45 -11.74 -2.19
CA THR A 88 -1.35 -12.87 -2.46
C THR A 88 -1.98 -13.34 -1.17
N GLY A 89 -3.17 -13.93 -1.28
CA GLY A 89 -3.93 -14.41 -0.13
C GLY A 89 -5.34 -13.83 -0.12
N SER A 90 -6.06 -14.13 0.94
CA SER A 90 -7.45 -13.71 1.15
C SER A 90 -7.75 -13.71 2.65
N SER A 91 -8.96 -13.37 3.06
CA SER A 91 -9.37 -13.52 4.46
C SER A 91 -9.36 -14.96 4.98
N ARG A 92 -9.40 -15.96 4.09
CA ARG A 92 -9.44 -17.39 4.45
C ARG A 92 -8.08 -18.07 4.28
N THR A 93 -7.11 -17.37 3.70
CA THR A 93 -5.79 -17.90 3.39
C THR A 93 -4.72 -16.96 3.88
N ARG A 94 -3.55 -17.48 4.22
CA ARG A 94 -2.43 -16.66 4.66
C ARG A 94 -2.14 -15.56 3.64
N ILE A 95 -2.12 -14.30 4.10
CA ILE A 95 -1.71 -13.16 3.28
C ILE A 95 -0.19 -13.09 3.28
N THR A 96 0.39 -13.08 2.08
CA THR A 96 1.83 -13.06 1.86
C THR A 96 2.20 -11.93 0.91
N VAL A 97 3.29 -11.24 1.22
CA VAL A 97 3.84 -10.16 0.41
C VAL A 97 5.19 -10.61 -0.11
N ASN A 98 5.34 -10.71 -1.42
CA ASN A 98 6.60 -11.10 -2.07
C ASN A 98 7.05 -9.96 -2.96
N VAL A 99 8.19 -9.34 -2.66
CA VAL A 99 8.75 -8.22 -3.43
C VAL A 99 10.19 -8.55 -3.80
N ALA A 100 10.55 -8.25 -5.03
CA ALA A 100 11.93 -8.24 -5.51
C ALA A 100 12.31 -6.80 -5.85
N GLY A 101 13.53 -6.42 -5.48
CA GLY A 101 14.12 -5.12 -5.79
C GLY A 101 15.43 -5.28 -6.52
N SER A 102 15.76 -4.31 -7.36
CA SER A 102 17.10 -4.21 -7.94
C SER A 102 17.52 -2.75 -8.08
N GLY A 103 18.83 -2.53 -8.04
CA GLY A 103 19.38 -1.20 -7.93
C GLY A 103 20.89 -1.14 -8.13
N GLN A 104 21.44 0.02 -7.79
CA GLN A 104 22.87 0.28 -7.76
C GLN A 104 23.24 0.84 -6.39
N PHE A 105 24.45 0.52 -5.93
CA PHE A 105 25.05 1.13 -4.75
C PHE A 105 26.40 1.75 -5.10
N SER A 106 26.81 2.73 -4.31
CA SER A 106 28.14 3.32 -4.39
C SER A 106 28.58 3.85 -3.02
N GLY A 107 29.88 3.82 -2.76
CA GLY A 107 30.42 4.28 -1.48
C GLY A 107 31.88 3.92 -1.26
N MET A 108 32.26 3.75 0.00
CA MET A 108 33.59 3.32 0.42
C MET A 108 33.51 2.12 1.37
N ALA A 109 34.42 1.17 1.23
CA ALA A 109 34.66 0.10 2.20
C ALA A 109 36.17 -0.03 2.45
N LEU A 110 36.59 -0.03 3.71
CA LEU A 110 37.99 -0.09 4.13
C LEU A 110 38.86 0.96 3.41
N GLY A 111 38.33 2.18 3.25
CA GLY A 111 38.99 3.29 2.55
C GLY A 111 39.09 3.15 1.03
N ARG A 112 38.42 2.16 0.41
CA ARG A 112 38.40 1.96 -1.04
C ARG A 112 37.01 2.23 -1.60
N ALA A 113 36.95 2.92 -2.75
CA ALA A 113 35.70 3.12 -3.46
C ALA A 113 35.10 1.76 -3.89
N ILE A 114 33.82 1.58 -3.62
CA ILE A 114 33.03 0.42 -4.03
C ILE A 114 31.79 0.89 -4.78
N SER A 115 31.37 0.14 -5.78
CA SER A 115 30.13 0.37 -6.50
C SER A 115 29.72 -0.87 -7.26
N GLY A 116 28.42 -1.02 -7.49
CA GLY A 116 27.92 -2.04 -8.40
C GLY A 116 26.42 -2.28 -8.25
N PRO A 117 25.92 -3.30 -8.98
CA PRO A 117 24.53 -3.68 -8.89
C PRO A 117 24.25 -4.40 -7.58
N PHE A 118 22.99 -4.32 -7.17
CA PHE A 118 22.44 -5.23 -6.17
C PHE A 118 21.04 -5.69 -6.55
N ASP A 119 20.68 -6.86 -6.07
CA ASP A 119 19.36 -7.47 -6.20
C ASP A 119 18.89 -7.95 -4.83
N GLY A 120 17.63 -7.70 -4.49
CA GLY A 120 17.02 -8.04 -3.22
C GLY A 120 15.69 -8.75 -3.39
N THR A 121 15.36 -9.61 -2.44
CA THR A 121 14.05 -10.24 -2.33
C THR A 121 13.58 -10.20 -0.89
N ILE A 122 12.28 -9.99 -0.70
CA ILE A 122 11.63 -10.02 0.59
C ILE A 122 10.33 -10.81 0.48
N ALA A 123 10.14 -11.76 1.38
CA ALA A 123 8.97 -12.62 1.47
C ALA A 123 8.41 -12.53 2.88
N LEU A 124 7.27 -11.85 3.02
CA LEU A 124 6.61 -11.57 4.29
C LEU A 124 5.27 -12.27 4.39
N THR A 125 4.82 -12.45 5.61
CA THR A 125 3.50 -12.92 5.98
C THR A 125 2.88 -11.96 6.95
N LEU A 126 1.62 -11.64 6.69
CA LEU A 126 0.78 -10.90 7.61
C LEU A 126 0.33 -11.75 8.79
N ASP A 127 0.56 -11.26 9.99
CA ASP A 127 -0.15 -11.64 11.20
C ASP A 127 -1.19 -10.56 11.53
N PRO A 128 -2.47 -10.79 11.23
CA PRO A 128 -3.52 -9.79 11.46
C PRO A 128 -3.79 -9.58 12.96
N THR A 129 -3.46 -10.54 13.84
CA THR A 129 -3.72 -10.44 15.28
C THR A 129 -2.75 -9.46 15.93
N ASN A 130 -1.47 -9.60 15.57
CA ASN A 130 -0.40 -8.76 16.10
C ASN A 130 -0.17 -7.49 15.25
N ARG A 131 -0.88 -7.36 14.11
CA ARG A 131 -0.73 -6.26 13.15
C ARG A 131 0.71 -6.09 12.68
N THR A 132 1.35 -7.21 12.35
CA THR A 132 2.73 -7.25 11.88
C THR A 132 2.86 -7.99 10.56
N VAL A 133 3.88 -7.67 9.79
CA VAL A 133 4.36 -8.49 8.68
C VAL A 133 5.76 -8.99 8.99
N SER A 134 5.94 -10.31 8.97
CA SER A 134 7.22 -10.93 9.27
C SER A 134 7.63 -11.93 8.20
N GLY A 135 8.94 -12.11 8.05
CA GLY A 135 9.46 -13.09 7.12
C GLY A 135 10.94 -12.92 6.87
N ARG A 136 11.36 -13.19 5.64
CA ARG A 136 12.78 -13.23 5.27
C ARG A 136 13.06 -12.24 4.16
N GLU A 137 14.15 -11.51 4.35
CA GLU A 137 14.78 -10.66 3.35
C GLU A 137 16.14 -11.25 2.94
N SER A 138 16.51 -11.06 1.69
CA SER A 138 17.81 -11.43 1.15
C SER A 138 18.27 -10.38 0.14
N ALA A 139 19.52 -9.96 0.21
CA ALA A 139 20.12 -9.02 -0.73
C ALA A 139 21.48 -9.56 -1.22
N THR A 140 21.74 -9.43 -2.52
CA THR A 140 23.01 -9.77 -3.15
C THR A 140 23.65 -8.51 -3.71
N LEU A 141 24.87 -8.20 -3.25
CA LEU A 141 25.66 -7.07 -3.72
C LEU A 141 26.84 -7.57 -4.52
N CYS A 142 27.10 -6.97 -5.69
CA CYS A 142 28.22 -7.32 -6.54
C CYS A 142 29.19 -6.15 -6.69
N VAL A 143 30.45 -6.35 -6.28
CA VAL A 143 31.52 -5.36 -6.47
C VAL A 143 32.44 -5.84 -7.59
N ARG A 144 32.67 -4.99 -8.59
CA ARG A 144 33.56 -5.31 -9.70
C ARG A 144 34.98 -5.61 -9.19
N GLY A 145 35.53 -6.75 -9.61
CA GLY A 145 36.88 -7.17 -9.20
C GLY A 145 36.96 -7.83 -7.81
N VAL A 146 35.85 -7.92 -7.07
CA VAL A 146 35.79 -8.61 -5.77
C VAL A 146 34.83 -9.81 -5.83
N GLY A 147 33.69 -9.65 -6.50
CA GLY A 147 32.66 -10.69 -6.62
C GLY A 147 31.34 -10.28 -5.97
N CYS A 148 30.42 -11.23 -5.86
CA CYS A 148 29.10 -11.03 -5.28
C CYS A 148 28.98 -11.66 -3.89
N ARG A 149 28.24 -11.03 -2.99
CA ARG A 149 27.89 -11.59 -1.68
C ARG A 149 26.41 -11.43 -1.40
N THR A 150 25.82 -12.49 -0.88
CA THR A 150 24.42 -12.52 -0.45
C THR A 150 24.35 -12.47 1.07
N VAL A 151 23.49 -11.60 1.59
CA VAL A 151 23.13 -11.49 3.00
C VAL A 151 21.64 -11.76 3.11
N ALA A 152 21.23 -12.49 4.14
CA ALA A 152 19.82 -12.75 4.39
C ALA A 152 19.53 -12.62 5.89
N THR A 153 18.38 -12.06 6.22
CA THR A 153 17.94 -11.86 7.60
C THR A 153 16.43 -12.05 7.71
N ASN A 154 15.96 -12.31 8.92
CA ASN A 154 14.54 -12.23 9.22
C ASN A 154 14.20 -10.79 9.60
N VAL A 155 13.03 -10.34 9.15
CA VAL A 155 12.53 -8.99 9.38
C VAL A 155 11.10 -9.06 9.92
N ASN A 156 10.74 -8.07 10.72
CA ASN A 156 9.41 -7.89 11.26
C ASN A 156 9.07 -6.40 11.24
N PHE A 157 7.99 -6.04 10.57
CA PHE A 157 7.50 -4.67 10.51
C PHE A 157 6.12 -4.59 11.13
N GLU A 158 5.90 -3.52 11.89
CA GLU A 158 4.57 -3.16 12.36
C GLU A 158 3.79 -2.53 11.21
N LEU A 159 2.50 -2.84 11.13
CA LEU A 159 1.60 -2.18 10.20
C LEU A 159 1.23 -0.79 10.75
N PRO A 160 1.05 0.22 9.88
CA PRO A 160 0.51 1.50 10.27
C PRO A 160 -0.78 1.37 11.08
N ALA A 161 -0.99 2.26 12.05
CA ALA A 161 -2.13 2.20 12.99
C ALA A 161 -3.52 2.25 12.31
N GLU A 162 -3.61 2.85 11.12
CA GLU A 162 -4.81 2.91 10.27
C GLU A 162 -5.08 1.61 9.50
N MET A 163 -4.07 0.73 9.37
CA MET A 163 -4.16 -0.51 8.59
C MET A 163 -4.57 -1.67 9.50
N ASP A 164 -5.85 -1.75 9.84
CA ASP A 164 -6.43 -2.78 10.71
C ASP A 164 -7.30 -3.81 9.95
N GLY A 165 -7.35 -3.66 8.63
CA GLY A 165 -8.16 -4.49 7.75
C GLY A 165 -9.62 -4.05 7.67
N THR A 166 -10.05 -3.03 8.41
CA THR A 166 -11.40 -2.46 8.31
C THR A 166 -11.46 -1.40 7.21
N TRP A 167 -12.56 -1.39 6.47
CA TRP A 167 -12.76 -0.46 5.36
C TRP A 167 -14.12 0.19 5.48
N SER A 168 -14.16 1.48 5.20
CA SER A 168 -15.41 2.20 4.97
C SER A 168 -15.31 2.94 3.65
N LEU A 169 -16.44 2.99 2.94
CA LEU A 169 -16.62 3.80 1.75
C LEU A 169 -17.52 4.97 2.12
N THR A 170 -16.97 6.18 2.07
CA THR A 170 -17.76 7.41 2.18
C THR A 170 -18.13 7.88 0.78
N LEU A 171 -19.43 7.95 0.50
CA LEU A 171 -19.97 8.49 -0.74
C LEU A 171 -20.62 9.84 -0.47
N ASN A 172 -20.13 10.87 -1.14
CA ASN A 172 -20.79 12.17 -1.19
C ASN A 172 -21.75 12.18 -2.37
N ILE A 173 -23.05 12.03 -2.10
CA ILE A 173 -24.06 11.97 -3.14
C ILE A 173 -24.68 13.34 -3.33
N THR A 174 -24.63 13.84 -4.57
CA THR A 174 -25.39 15.01 -5.01
C THR A 174 -26.36 14.60 -6.11
N THR A 175 -27.62 15.02 -5.99
CA THR A 175 -28.63 14.77 -7.02
C THR A 175 -28.62 15.93 -8.01
N SER A 176 -28.31 15.65 -9.28
CA SER A 176 -28.47 16.62 -10.37
C SER A 176 -29.31 16.00 -11.49
N ARG A 177 -30.41 16.65 -11.88
CA ARG A 177 -31.29 16.25 -13.00
C ARG A 177 -31.67 14.75 -12.99
N ASN A 178 -32.29 14.27 -11.91
CA ASN A 178 -32.76 12.88 -11.74
C ASN A 178 -31.67 11.79 -11.84
N ALA A 179 -30.39 12.17 -11.82
CA ALA A 179 -29.28 11.23 -11.77
C ALA A 179 -28.56 11.35 -10.42
N VAL A 180 -28.34 10.19 -9.80
CA VAL A 180 -27.46 10.04 -8.64
C VAL A 180 -26.03 9.96 -9.15
N ARG A 181 -25.18 10.89 -8.74
CA ARG A 181 -23.74 10.85 -9.02
C ARG A 181 -22.99 10.75 -7.70
N GLY A 182 -22.11 9.77 -7.59
CA GLY A 182 -21.13 9.67 -6.50
C GLY A 182 -19.76 10.12 -6.99
N THR A 183 -19.03 10.81 -6.12
CA THR A 183 -17.59 11.12 -6.27
C THR A 183 -16.83 10.52 -5.13
#